data_AF-A0A535S4W3-F1
#
_entry.id   AF-A0A535S4W3-F1
#
_cell.length_a   1.000
_cell.length_b   1.000
_cell.length_c   1.000
_cell.angle_alpha   90.00
_cell.angle_beta   90.00
_cell.angle_gamma   90.00
#
_symmetry.space_group_name_H-M   'P 1'
#
loop_
_entity.id
_entity.type
_entity.pdbx_description
1 polymer ?
#
loop_
_entity_poly.entity_id
_entity_poly.type
_entity_poly.pdbx_seq_one_letter_code
_entity_poly.pdbx_strand_id
1 'polypeptide(L)'
;EDFTKNGQRYDLIFAVNGYHSLADYKRALNPGGAYVFIGGSIAAMFQAMLLGPLVSMTGKQKMGSMGVAQPNQKDLVFMKELLEADKVVPVIDRRYPLRETAEALRYLEKGHAKGKVVITVDQNNNTSR
;
A
#
# COMPACT_ATOMS: atom_id res chain seq x y z
N GLU A 1 -16.39 6.80 1.81
CA GLU A 1 -17.41 5.87 1.28
C GLU A 1 -17.09 4.45 1.75
N ASP A 2 -18.09 3.64 2.08
CA ASP A 2 -17.91 2.23 2.49
C ASP A 2 -18.15 1.31 1.30
N PHE A 3 -17.07 0.91 0.62
CA PHE A 3 -17.14 0.10 -0.60
C PHE A 3 -17.73 -1.30 -0.37
N THR A 4 -17.83 -1.76 0.87
CA THR A 4 -18.40 -3.09 1.19
C THR A 4 -19.92 -3.10 1.16
N LYS A 5 -20.56 -1.92 1.09
CA LYS A 5 -22.02 -1.73 1.14
C LYS A 5 -22.63 -1.12 -0.12
N ASN A 6 -21.83 -0.82 -1.14
CA ASN A 6 -22.29 -0.18 -2.37
C ASN A 6 -22.93 -1.17 -3.38
N GLY A 7 -23.01 -2.46 -3.05
CA GLY A 7 -23.60 -3.50 -3.90
C GLY A 7 -22.71 -3.97 -5.06
N GLN A 8 -21.52 -3.40 -5.22
CA GLN A 8 -20.56 -3.81 -6.24
C GLN A 8 -19.72 -5.00 -5.78
N ARG A 9 -19.17 -5.74 -6.75
CA ARG A 9 -18.20 -6.81 -6.53
C ARG A 9 -16.93 -6.58 -7.36
N TYR A 10 -15.81 -7.05 -6.84
CA TYR A 10 -14.49 -6.79 -7.39
C TYR A 10 -13.73 -8.09 -7.69
N ASP A 11 -12.93 -8.08 -8.76
CA ASP A 11 -12.04 -9.19 -9.09
C ASP A 11 -10.74 -9.16 -8.28
N LEU A 12 -10.35 -7.96 -7.80
CA LEU A 12 -9.20 -7.75 -6.94
C LEU A 12 -9.51 -6.67 -5.90
N ILE A 13 -9.27 -6.98 -4.63
CA ILE A 13 -9.25 -5.99 -3.54
C ILE A 13 -7.83 -5.93 -2.98
N PHE A 14 -7.25 -4.74 -3.04
CA PHE A 14 -5.89 -4.45 -2.57
C PHE A 14 -5.94 -3.64 -1.28
N ALA A 15 -5.86 -4.31 -0.14
CA ALA A 15 -6.04 -3.72 1.18
C ALA A 15 -4.71 -3.22 1.77
N VAL A 16 -4.59 -1.89 1.86
CA VAL A 16 -3.39 -1.19 2.38
C VAL A 16 -3.50 -0.83 3.86
N ASN A 17 -4.73 -0.66 4.39
CA ASN A 17 -4.95 -0.31 5.80
C ASN A 17 -5.84 -1.32 6.56
N GLY A 18 -6.60 -2.17 5.85
CA GLY A 18 -7.33 -3.28 6.47
C GLY A 18 -8.48 -2.90 7.42
N TYR A 19 -9.30 -1.88 7.09
CA TYR A 19 -10.32 -1.35 8.02
C TYR A 19 -11.60 -2.18 8.18
N HIS A 20 -11.87 -3.16 7.31
CA HIS A 20 -13.06 -4.01 7.36
C HIS A 20 -12.74 -5.45 7.79
N SER A 21 -13.76 -6.21 8.15
CA SER A 21 -13.60 -7.63 8.45
C SER A 21 -13.29 -8.45 7.19
N LEU A 22 -12.64 -9.61 7.34
CA LEU A 22 -12.40 -10.53 6.22
C LEU A 22 -13.70 -11.00 5.55
N ALA A 23 -14.80 -11.11 6.32
CA ALA A 23 -16.11 -11.46 5.78
C ALA A 23 -16.66 -10.37 4.85
N ASP A 24 -16.46 -9.09 5.20
CA ASP A 24 -16.85 -7.97 4.35
C ASP A 24 -16.06 -7.95 3.04
N TYR A 25 -14.74 -8.16 3.09
CA TYR A 25 -13.91 -8.31 1.89
C TYR A 25 -14.36 -9.51 1.05
N LYS A 26 -14.65 -10.67 1.66
CA LYS A 26 -15.12 -11.87 0.95
C LYS A 26 -16.42 -11.59 0.20
N ARG A 27 -17.36 -10.91 0.85
CA ARG A 27 -18.65 -10.56 0.27
C ARG A 27 -18.50 -9.58 -0.90
N ALA A 28 -17.54 -8.67 -0.84
CA ALA A 28 -17.25 -7.71 -1.89
C ALA A 28 -16.46 -8.30 -3.08
N LEU A 29 -15.99 -9.55 -3.02
CA LEU A 29 -15.31 -10.21 -4.15
C LEU A 29 -16.28 -10.94 -5.09
N ASN A 30 -15.92 -10.97 -6.37
CA ASN A 30 -16.49 -11.92 -7.33
C ASN A 30 -16.05 -13.35 -7.02
N PRO A 31 -16.82 -14.38 -7.45
CA PRO A 31 -16.31 -15.75 -7.48
C PRO A 31 -14.99 -15.81 -8.27
N GLY A 32 -13.93 -16.36 -7.68
CA GLY A 32 -12.59 -16.37 -8.27
C GLY A 32 -11.75 -15.11 -8.04
N GLY A 33 -12.34 -14.06 -7.45
CA GLY A 33 -11.62 -12.83 -7.12
C GLY A 33 -10.56 -13.03 -6.03
N ALA A 34 -9.61 -12.09 -5.97
CA ALA A 34 -8.48 -12.13 -5.06
C ALA A 34 -8.53 -10.98 -4.04
N TYR A 35 -8.27 -11.31 -2.78
CA TYR A 35 -7.95 -10.32 -1.74
C TYR A 35 -6.45 -10.37 -1.48
N VAL A 36 -5.81 -9.19 -1.56
CA VAL A 36 -4.38 -9.01 -1.28
C VAL A 36 -4.22 -7.97 -0.18
N PHE A 37 -3.65 -8.40 0.94
CA PHE A 37 -3.27 -7.53 2.05
C PHE A 37 -1.79 -7.15 1.96
N ILE A 38 -1.46 -5.86 2.11
CA ILE A 38 -0.09 -5.33 1.98
C ILE A 38 0.36 -4.51 3.19
N GLY A 39 -0.58 -4.04 3.99
CA GLY A 39 -0.30 -3.25 5.18
C GLY A 39 -1.55 -3.05 6.02
N GLY A 40 -1.35 -2.69 7.29
CA GLY A 40 -2.42 -2.50 8.27
C GLY A 40 -1.96 -2.85 9.67
N SER A 41 -2.88 -2.90 10.63
CA SER A 41 -2.54 -3.27 12.01
C SER A 41 -1.91 -4.67 12.06
N ILE A 42 -0.92 -4.84 12.93
CA ILE A 42 -0.29 -6.14 13.21
C ILE A 42 -1.38 -7.18 13.54
N ALA A 43 -2.45 -6.78 14.23
CA ALA A 43 -3.60 -7.64 14.53
C ALA A 43 -4.34 -8.14 13.27
N ALA A 44 -4.57 -7.28 12.26
CA ALA A 44 -5.19 -7.68 11.00
C ALA A 44 -4.30 -8.64 10.19
N MET A 45 -2.98 -8.42 10.23
CA MET A 45 -2.00 -9.31 9.61
C MET A 45 -1.95 -10.69 10.31
N PHE A 46 -1.99 -10.72 11.65
CA PHE A 46 -2.06 -11.95 12.44
C PHE A 46 -3.37 -12.71 12.21
N GLN A 47 -4.53 -12.03 12.16
CA GLN A 47 -5.81 -12.67 11.86
C GLN A 47 -5.86 -13.25 10.44
N ALA A 48 -5.36 -12.52 9.43
CA ALA A 48 -5.30 -13.02 8.06
C ALA A 48 -4.36 -14.23 7.93
N MET A 49 -3.24 -14.25 8.65
CA MET A 49 -2.30 -15.37 8.65
C MET A 49 -2.88 -16.63 9.34
N LEU A 50 -3.58 -16.46 10.46
CA LEU A 50 -4.15 -17.57 11.23
C LEU A 50 -5.41 -18.17 10.59
N LEU A 51 -6.29 -17.34 10.00
CA LEU A 51 -7.59 -17.78 9.50
C LEU A 51 -7.68 -17.89 7.97
N GLY A 52 -6.74 -17.27 7.23
CA GLY A 52 -6.73 -17.24 5.76
C GLY A 52 -6.82 -18.63 5.09
N PRO A 53 -6.03 -19.63 5.51
CA PRO A 53 -6.09 -20.98 4.95
C PRO A 53 -7.45 -21.67 5.15
N LEU A 54 -8.08 -21.49 6.32
CA LEU A 54 -9.38 -22.09 6.65
C LEU A 54 -10.55 -21.43 5.90
N VAL A 55 -10.48 -20.11 5.69
CA VAL A 55 -11.49 -19.35 4.93
C VAL A 55 -11.36 -19.55 3.42
N SER A 56 -10.14 -19.84 2.94
CA SER A 56 -9.86 -20.21 1.54
C SER A 56 -10.29 -21.65 1.19
N MET A 57 -10.41 -22.55 2.17
CA MET A 57 -10.86 -23.94 1.94
C MET A 57 -12.37 -24.07 1.74
N THR A 58 -13.16 -23.09 2.18
CA THR A 58 -14.63 -23.14 2.18
C THR A 58 -15.28 -22.33 1.05
N GLY A 59 -14.51 -21.72 0.14
CA GLY A 59 -15.07 -20.93 -0.97
C GLY A 59 -14.18 -20.83 -2.20
N LYS A 60 -14.77 -20.47 -3.35
CA LYS A 60 -14.08 -20.32 -4.65
C LYS A 60 -13.20 -19.06 -4.77
N GLN A 61 -12.99 -18.31 -3.67
CA GLN A 61 -12.20 -17.06 -3.68
C GLN A 61 -10.86 -17.26 -2.98
N LYS A 62 -9.81 -16.61 -3.50
CA LYS A 62 -8.46 -16.70 -2.95
C LYS A 62 -8.24 -15.56 -1.95
N MET A 63 -7.90 -15.89 -0.72
CA MET A 63 -7.56 -14.92 0.33
C MET A 63 -6.13 -15.16 0.80
N GLY A 64 -5.27 -14.15 0.67
CA GLY A 64 -3.87 -14.27 1.06
C GLY A 64 -3.21 -12.94 1.36
N SER A 65 -2.08 -13.02 2.03
CA SER A 65 -1.12 -11.92 2.14
C SER A 65 -0.12 -12.08 0.99
N MET A 66 0.16 -11.00 0.25
CA MET A 66 1.46 -10.96 -0.42
C MET A 66 2.44 -10.73 0.72
N GLY A 67 3.18 -11.78 1.11
CA GLY A 67 4.13 -11.71 2.23
C GLY A 67 5.10 -10.53 2.11
N VAL A 68 5.98 -10.34 3.10
CA VAL A 68 6.95 -9.22 3.13
C VAL A 68 7.52 -8.97 1.74
N ALA A 69 7.17 -7.83 1.14
CA ALA A 69 7.59 -7.48 -0.21
C ALA A 69 9.09 -7.70 -0.32
N GLN A 70 9.53 -8.51 -1.29
CA GLN A 70 10.94 -8.77 -1.55
C GLN A 70 11.40 -7.78 -2.61
N PRO A 71 12.08 -6.68 -2.26
CA PRO A 71 12.55 -5.74 -3.24
C PRO A 71 13.58 -6.46 -4.11
N ASN A 72 13.38 -6.46 -5.42
CA ASN A 72 14.32 -7.03 -6.36
C ASN A 72 14.65 -6.03 -7.47
N GLN A 73 15.83 -6.19 -8.05
CA GLN A 73 16.34 -5.25 -9.04
C GLN A 73 15.46 -5.16 -10.28
N LYS A 74 14.88 -6.29 -10.73
CA LYS A 74 14.04 -6.33 -11.92
C LYS A 74 12.81 -5.45 -11.76
N ASP A 75 12.12 -5.55 -10.62
CA ASP A 75 10.94 -4.74 -10.34
C ASP A 75 11.29 -3.26 -10.16
N LEU A 76 12.44 -2.95 -9.56
CA LEU A 76 12.91 -1.56 -9.44
C LEU A 76 13.23 -0.94 -10.81
N VAL A 77 13.85 -1.69 -11.72
CA VAL A 77 14.12 -1.24 -13.09
C VAL A 77 12.81 -1.02 -13.84
N PHE A 78 11.86 -1.95 -13.73
CA PHE A 78 10.53 -1.78 -14.33
C PHE A 78 9.80 -0.53 -13.81
N MET A 79 9.84 -0.28 -12.49
CA MET A 79 9.26 0.93 -11.91
C MET A 79 9.95 2.20 -12.40
N LYS A 80 11.28 2.19 -12.55
CA LYS A 80 12.04 3.30 -13.13
C LYS A 80 11.56 3.61 -14.56
N GLU A 81 11.42 2.61 -15.41
CA GLU A 81 10.96 2.78 -16.80
C GLU A 81 9.55 3.40 -16.86
N LEU A 82 8.66 3.01 -15.95
CA LEU A 82 7.32 3.60 -15.86
C LEU A 82 7.35 5.06 -15.43
N LEU A 83 8.25 5.43 -14.52
CA LEU A 83 8.45 6.81 -14.06
C LEU A 83 9.06 7.68 -15.17
N GLU A 84 10.08 7.18 -15.86
CA GLU A 84 10.74 7.90 -16.97
C GLU A 84 9.84 8.09 -18.19
N ALA A 85 8.88 7.18 -18.40
CA ALA A 85 7.88 7.27 -19.45
C ALA A 85 6.62 8.06 -19.04
N ASP A 86 6.60 8.70 -17.87
CA ASP A 86 5.45 9.42 -17.30
C ASP A 86 4.16 8.59 -17.17
N LYS A 87 4.26 7.25 -17.24
CA LYS A 87 3.13 6.33 -17.07
C LYS A 87 2.72 6.21 -15.61
N VAL A 88 3.66 6.49 -14.70
CA VAL A 88 3.43 6.61 -13.26
C VAL A 88 3.99 7.95 -12.83
N VAL A 89 3.15 8.80 -12.23
CA VAL A 89 3.57 10.12 -11.73
C VAL A 89 3.39 10.14 -10.21
N PRO A 90 4.46 10.36 -9.41
CA PRO A 90 4.34 10.40 -7.97
C PRO A 90 3.58 11.67 -7.54
N VAL A 91 2.51 11.48 -6.78
CA VAL A 91 1.82 12.58 -6.11
C VAL A 91 2.62 12.98 -4.88
N ILE A 92 3.25 14.15 -4.93
CA ILE A 92 4.03 14.72 -3.82
C ILE A 92 3.16 15.74 -3.11
N ASP A 93 2.87 15.46 -1.84
CA ASP A 93 2.02 16.31 -1.01
C ASP A 93 2.82 17.48 -0.45
N ARG A 94 3.97 17.20 0.18
CA ARG A 94 4.84 18.21 0.78
C ARG A 94 6.31 17.87 0.63
N ARG A 95 7.13 18.93 0.60
CA ARG A 95 8.59 18.86 0.64
C ARG A 95 9.09 19.62 1.87
N TYR A 96 10.04 19.02 2.58
CA TYR A 96 10.72 19.64 3.71
C TYR A 96 12.23 19.54 3.50
N PRO A 97 13.03 20.56 3.84
CA PRO A 97 14.47 20.41 3.88
C PRO A 97 14.87 19.41 5.00
N LEU A 98 16.06 18.81 4.89
CA LEU A 98 16.54 17.83 5.86
C LEU A 98 16.46 18.31 7.33
N ARG A 99 16.76 19.58 7.58
CA ARG A 99 16.67 20.21 8.91
C ARG A 99 15.26 20.21 9.52
N GLU A 100 14.21 20.08 8.69
CA GLU A 100 12.80 20.09 9.10
C GLU A 100 12.19 18.68 9.17
N THR A 101 13.02 17.63 9.20
CA THR A 101 12.54 16.23 9.28
C THR A 101 11.58 15.99 10.45
N ALA A 102 11.81 16.64 11.60
CA ALA A 102 10.90 16.54 12.74
C ALA A 102 9.49 17.08 12.43
N GLU A 103 9.38 18.20 11.70
CA GLU A 103 8.09 18.75 11.26
C GLU A 103 7.43 17.87 10.20
N ALA A 104 8.23 17.29 9.29
CA ALA A 104 7.74 16.35 8.29
C ALA A 104 7.09 15.12 8.95
N LEU A 105 7.70 14.58 10.00
CA LEU A 105 7.15 13.47 10.79
C LEU A 105 5.88 13.88 11.54
N ARG A 106 5.88 15.04 12.22
CA ARG A 106 4.66 15.57 12.89
C ARG A 106 3.51 15.78 11.92
N TYR A 107 3.80 16.19 10.68
CA TYR A 107 2.79 16.30 9.64
C TYR A 107 2.24 14.92 9.24
N LEU A 108 3.13 13.94 9.02
CA LEU A 108 2.76 12.57 8.64
C LEU A 108 1.89 11.90 9.71
N GLU A 109 2.24 12.06 10.99
CA GLU A 109 1.52 11.51 12.14
C GLU A 109 0.06 11.99 12.24
N LYS A 110 -0.26 13.16 11.68
CA LYS A 110 -1.65 13.65 11.64
C LYS A 110 -2.53 12.82 10.71
N GLY A 111 -1.97 11.90 9.91
CA GLY A 111 -2.73 10.99 9.03
C GLY A 111 -3.39 11.66 7.83
N HIS A 112 -3.08 12.93 7.55
CA HIS A 112 -3.71 13.72 6.49
C HIS A 112 -2.88 13.80 5.20
N ALA A 113 -1.76 13.07 5.10
CA ALA A 113 -0.91 13.10 3.93
C ALA A 113 -1.63 12.48 2.72
N LYS A 114 -1.81 13.27 1.65
CA LYS A 114 -2.43 12.90 0.37
C LYS A 114 -1.37 12.63 -0.69
N GLY A 115 -0.42 11.75 -0.39
CA GLY A 115 0.69 11.42 -1.28
C GLY A 115 1.97 11.16 -0.50
N LYS A 116 3.12 11.41 -1.14
CA LYS A 116 4.43 11.27 -0.51
C LYS A 116 4.88 12.58 0.13
N VAL A 117 5.41 12.50 1.34
CA VAL A 117 6.19 13.56 1.98
C VAL A 117 7.64 13.33 1.63
N VAL A 118 8.30 14.33 1.05
CA VAL A 118 9.67 14.24 0.55
C VAL A 118 10.59 15.08 1.44
N ILE A 119 11.73 14.53 1.81
CA ILE A 119 12.82 15.27 2.43
C ILE A 119 13.84 15.65 1.36
N THR A 120 14.09 16.94 1.19
CA THR A 120 15.13 17.47 0.32
C THR A 120 16.43 17.54 1.10
N VAL A 121 17.42 16.78 0.63
CA VAL A 121 18.80 16.84 1.12
C VAL A 121 19.56 17.75 0.18
N ASP A 122 20.05 18.88 0.68
CA ASP A 122 20.94 19.74 -0.11
C ASP A 122 22.21 18.95 -0.43
N GLN A 123 22.49 18.79 -1.72
CA GLN A 123 23.80 18.32 -2.14
C GLN A 123 24.73 19.51 -2.02
N ASN A 124 25.60 19.51 -0.99
CA ASN A 124 26.78 20.37 -1.01
C ASN A 124 27.60 19.96 -2.23
N ASN A 125 27.41 20.65 -3.34
CA ASN A 125 28.22 20.51 -4.54
C ASN A 125 29.59 21.15 -4.26
N ASN A 126 30.37 20.53 -3.36
CA ASN A 126 31.82 20.70 -3.31
C ASN A 126 32.43 19.85 -4.43
N THR A 127 32.08 20.16 -5.67
CA THR A 127 32.97 19.90 -6.80
C THR A 127 33.88 21.11 -6.90
N SER A 128 34.92 21.12 -6.04
CA SER A 128 36.13 21.85 -6.36
C SER A 128 36.67 21.29 -7.68
N ARG A 129 37.13 22.22 -8.53
CA ARG A 129 37.78 22.00 -9.84
C ARG A 129 38.63 20.75 -9.95
#